data_AF-A0A4R8GBN1-F1
#
_entry.id   AF-A0A4R8GBN1-F1
#
_cell.length_a   1.000
_cell.length_b   1.000
_cell.length_c   1.000
_cell.angle_alpha   90.00
_cell.angle_beta   90.00
_cell.angle_gamma   90.00
#
_symmetry.space_group_name_H-M   'P 1'
#
loop_
_entity.id
_entity.type
_entity.pdbx_description
1 polymer ?
#
loop_
_entity_poly.entity_id
_entity_poly.type
_entity_poly.pdbx_seq_one_letter_code
_entity_poly.pdbx_strand_id
1 'polypeptide(L)'
;TPSEKEPQTVIMDGEVLDEPLSTAGRNRRWLETELDKQNVSIENVFLAQVDSYGQLTVDLFDDKIKVPTPQEKPLLLATIKKCQADLEIFCLSTDSEEAKQMYSKNSEKLQKVIDKLTPMLKG
;
A
#
# COMPACT_ATOMS: atom_id res chain seq x y z
N THR A 1 13.33 -13.63 5.15
CA THR A 1 12.02 -13.06 4.77
C THR A 1 11.57 -12.18 5.93
N PRO A 2 11.04 -10.97 5.72
CA PRO A 2 10.39 -10.27 6.82
C PRO A 2 9.23 -11.16 7.27
N SER A 3 9.16 -11.45 8.56
CA SER A 3 8.09 -12.26 9.15
C SER A 3 6.77 -11.54 8.91
N GLU A 4 5.96 -12.00 7.95
CA GLU A 4 4.57 -11.56 7.86
C GLU A 4 3.89 -11.97 9.17
N LYS A 5 3.45 -10.97 9.93
CA LYS A 5 2.67 -11.18 11.15
C LYS A 5 1.24 -11.50 10.73
N GLU A 6 0.60 -12.38 11.49
CA GLU A 6 -0.81 -12.68 11.30
C GLU A 6 -1.63 -11.37 11.40
N PRO A 7 -2.59 -11.17 10.48
CA PRO A 7 -3.41 -9.97 10.47
C PRO A 7 -4.18 -9.85 11.79
N GLN A 8 -4.28 -8.64 12.30
CA GLN A 8 -5.00 -8.35 13.54
C GLN A 8 -6.43 -7.97 13.23
N THR A 9 -7.40 -8.68 13.78
CA THR A 9 -8.81 -8.31 13.68
C THR A 9 -9.08 -7.09 14.56
N VAL A 10 -9.53 -6.00 13.96
CA VAL A 10 -9.77 -4.71 14.63
C VAL A 10 -11.25 -4.33 14.70
N ILE A 11 -12.10 -4.96 13.88
CA ILE A 11 -13.56 -4.89 14.00
C ILE A 11 -14.12 -6.31 13.85
N MET A 12 -15.09 -6.65 14.69
CA MET A 12 -15.86 -7.89 14.60
C MET A 12 -17.32 -7.59 14.92
N ASP A 13 -18.23 -7.99 14.03
CA ASP A 13 -19.67 -7.81 14.18
C ASP A 13 -20.10 -6.35 14.50
N GLY A 14 -19.46 -5.37 13.85
CA GLY A 14 -19.70 -3.95 14.06
C GLY A 14 -19.10 -3.34 15.33
N GLU A 15 -18.34 -4.12 16.12
CA GLU A 15 -17.69 -3.65 17.35
C GLU A 15 -16.18 -3.48 17.15
N VAL A 16 -15.64 -2.33 17.59
CA VAL A 16 -14.20 -2.03 17.49
C VAL A 16 -13.43 -2.72 18.60
N LEU A 17 -12.38 -3.46 18.24
CA LEU A 17 -11.49 -4.15 19.16
C LEU A 17 -10.24 -3.28 19.45
N ASP A 18 -10.29 -2.49 20.53
CA ASP A 18 -9.25 -1.51 20.86
C ASP A 18 -7.86 -2.12 21.14
N GLU A 19 -7.81 -3.29 21.76
CA GLU A 19 -6.55 -3.96 22.11
C GLU A 19 -5.80 -4.46 20.86
N PRO A 20 -6.44 -5.19 19.92
CA PRO A 20 -5.84 -5.49 18.61
C PRO A 20 -5.47 -4.25 17.81
N LEU A 21 -6.31 -3.20 17.84
CA LEU A 21 -6.05 -1.94 17.14
C LEU A 21 -4.79 -1.23 17.69
N SER A 22 -4.63 -1.23 19.01
CA SER A 22 -3.44 -0.73 19.70
C SER A 22 -2.22 -1.60 19.43
N THR A 23 -2.38 -2.92 19.38
CA THR A 23 -1.31 -3.89 19.04
C THR A 23 -0.80 -3.67 17.62
N ALA A 24 -1.68 -3.29 16.69
CA ALA A 24 -1.32 -2.89 15.33
C ALA A 24 -0.68 -1.48 15.25
N GLY A 25 -0.53 -0.77 16.38
CA GLY A 25 0.00 0.60 16.43
C GLY A 25 -0.93 1.61 15.77
N ARG A 26 -2.25 1.39 15.85
CA ARG A 26 -3.31 2.24 15.31
C ARG A 26 -4.24 2.70 16.43
N ASN A 27 -5.15 3.61 16.09
CA ASN A 27 -6.17 4.11 17.01
C ASN A 27 -7.52 4.25 16.29
N ARG A 28 -8.59 4.51 17.05
CA ARG A 28 -9.95 4.63 16.50
C ARG A 28 -10.06 5.68 15.39
N ARG A 29 -9.39 6.82 15.55
CA ARG A 29 -9.36 7.88 14.54
C ARG A 29 -8.79 7.39 13.20
N TRP A 30 -7.71 6.61 13.24
CA TRP A 30 -7.15 5.99 12.04
C TRP A 30 -8.16 5.02 11.41
N LEU A 31 -8.81 4.17 12.21
CA LEU A 31 -9.79 3.21 11.74
C LEU A 31 -10.99 3.89 11.06
N GLU A 32 -11.55 4.92 11.69
CA GLU A 32 -12.61 5.76 11.12
C GLU A 32 -12.16 6.39 9.79
N THR A 33 -10.95 6.93 9.73
CA THR A 33 -10.40 7.52 8.49
C THR A 33 -10.28 6.49 7.37
N GLU A 34 -9.86 5.25 7.66
CA GLU A 34 -9.74 4.20 6.65
C GLU A 34 -11.10 3.68 6.16
N LEU A 35 -12.09 3.60 7.05
CA LEU A 35 -13.47 3.24 6.69
C LEU A 35 -14.14 4.34 5.86
N ASP A 36 -13.91 5.62 6.19
CA ASP A 36 -14.43 6.77 5.45
C ASP A 36 -13.91 6.80 4.01
N LYS A 37 -12.62 6.46 3.77
CA LYS A 37 -12.07 6.33 2.41
C LYS A 37 -12.81 5.28 1.56
N GLN A 38 -13.39 4.27 2.22
CA GLN A 38 -14.14 3.19 1.59
C GLN A 38 -15.65 3.45 1.60
N ASN A 39 -16.08 4.57 2.21
CA ASN A 39 -17.47 4.97 2.39
C ASN A 39 -18.30 3.90 3.13
N VAL A 40 -17.69 3.31 4.16
CA VAL A 40 -18.25 2.25 5.00
C VAL A 40 -18.49 2.77 6.42
N SER A 41 -19.66 2.49 7.00
CA SER A 41 -19.91 2.70 8.43
C SER A 41 -19.51 1.48 9.26
N ILE A 42 -19.02 1.71 10.49
CA ILE A 42 -18.57 0.64 11.42
C ILE A 42 -19.66 -0.41 11.63
N GLU A 43 -20.91 0.02 11.82
CA GLU A 43 -22.09 -0.84 12.03
C GLU A 43 -22.36 -1.83 10.88
N ASN A 44 -21.85 -1.56 9.68
CA ASN A 44 -22.01 -2.44 8.51
C ASN A 44 -20.80 -3.36 8.28
N VAL A 45 -19.78 -3.30 9.14
CA VAL A 45 -18.59 -4.14 9.08
C VAL A 45 -18.82 -5.45 9.81
N PHE A 46 -18.75 -6.57 9.10
CA PHE A 46 -18.75 -7.91 9.71
C PHE A 46 -17.37 -8.24 10.29
N LEU A 47 -16.31 -7.99 9.52
CA LEU A 47 -14.94 -8.24 9.92
C LEU A 47 -14.03 -7.17 9.31
N ALA A 48 -13.14 -6.57 10.11
CA ALA A 48 -12.04 -5.80 9.56
C ALA A 48 -10.72 -6.22 10.18
N GLN A 49 -9.70 -6.32 9.33
CA GLN A 49 -8.37 -6.79 9.71
C GLN A 49 -7.28 -5.86 9.20
N VAL A 50 -6.23 -5.70 10.00
CA VAL A 50 -5.02 -4.94 9.64
C VAL A 50 -3.88 -5.91 9.40
N ASP A 51 -3.32 -5.89 8.19
CA ASP A 51 -2.18 -6.74 7.83
C ASP A 51 -0.84 -6.18 8.36
N SER A 52 0.24 -6.95 8.17
CA SER A 52 1.60 -6.54 8.59
C SER A 52 2.15 -5.31 7.84
N TYR A 53 1.53 -4.91 6.74
CA TYR A 53 1.84 -3.70 5.97
C TYR A 53 1.01 -2.49 6.43
N GLY A 54 0.07 -2.69 7.37
CA GLY A 54 -0.80 -1.65 7.90
C GLY A 54 -2.01 -1.35 7.02
N GLN A 55 -2.34 -2.25 6.09
CA GLN A 55 -3.51 -2.13 5.21
C GLN A 55 -4.76 -2.69 5.90
N LEU A 56 -5.86 -1.94 5.82
CA LEU A 56 -7.17 -2.36 6.33
C LEU A 56 -7.94 -3.12 5.24
N THR A 57 -8.31 -4.37 5.53
CA THR A 57 -9.26 -5.15 4.74
C THR A 57 -10.57 -5.23 5.49
N VAL A 58 -11.70 -5.08 4.78
CA VAL A 58 -13.03 -4.98 5.37
C VAL A 58 -14.00 -5.90 4.64
N ASP A 59 -14.64 -6.79 5.40
CA ASP A 59 -15.79 -7.59 4.99
C ASP A 59 -17.06 -6.97 5.58
N LEU A 60 -18.08 -6.80 4.75
CA LEU A 60 -19.33 -6.13 5.12
C LEU A 60 -20.47 -7.14 5.30
N PHE A 61 -21.48 -6.77 6.07
CA PHE A 61 -22.71 -7.55 6.17
C PHE A 61 -23.54 -7.53 4.87
N ASP A 62 -23.52 -6.39 4.16
CA ASP A 62 -24.21 -6.24 2.88
C ASP A 62 -23.25 -6.49 1.70
N ASP A 63 -23.33 -7.70 1.13
CA ASP A 63 -22.58 -8.12 -0.08
C ASP A 63 -22.81 -7.22 -1.32
N LYS A 64 -23.83 -6.34 -1.30
CA LYS A 64 -24.07 -5.40 -2.39
C LYS A 64 -23.13 -4.19 -2.37
N ILE A 65 -22.51 -3.92 -1.23
CA ILE A 65 -21.56 -2.81 -1.11
C ILE A 65 -20.20 -3.29 -1.58
N LYS A 66 -19.79 -2.83 -2.77
CA LYS A 66 -18.47 -3.12 -3.31
C LYS A 66 -17.43 -2.25 -2.64
N VAL A 67 -16.65 -2.84 -1.74
CA VAL A 67 -15.47 -2.19 -1.18
C VAL A 67 -14.40 -2.06 -2.28
N PRO A 68 -13.87 -0.85 -2.53
CA PRO A 68 -12.81 -0.67 -3.50
C PRO A 68 -11.55 -1.41 -3.04
N THR A 69 -11.01 -2.28 -3.91
CA THR A 69 -9.75 -2.98 -3.63
C THR A 69 -8.62 -1.97 -3.44
N PRO A 70 -7.79 -2.10 -2.40
CA PRO A 70 -6.68 -1.16 -2.17
C PRO A 70 -5.72 -1.12 -3.37
N GLN A 71 -5.53 0.07 -3.97
CA GLN A 71 -4.66 0.24 -5.14
C GLN A 71 -3.31 0.89 -4.81
N GLU A 72 -3.03 1.18 -3.54
CA GLU A 72 -1.83 1.94 -3.14
C GLU A 72 -0.52 1.21 -3.47
N LYS A 73 -0.45 -0.10 -3.21
CA LYS A 73 0.73 -0.93 -3.51
C LYS A 73 1.05 -0.99 -5.03
N PRO A 74 0.10 -1.35 -5.91
CA PRO A 74 0.37 -1.35 -7.35
C PRO A 74 0.61 0.06 -7.90
N LEU A 75 -0.07 1.09 -7.38
CA LEU A 75 0.15 2.48 -7.79
C LEU A 75 1.56 2.97 -7.39
N LEU A 76 2.03 2.62 -6.19
CA LEU A 76 3.39 2.91 -5.75
C LEU A 76 4.41 2.25 -6.69
N LEU A 77 4.24 0.95 -7.00
CA LEU A 77 5.12 0.24 -7.92
C LEU A 77 5.11 0.87 -9.33
N ALA A 78 3.94 1.24 -9.83
CA ALA A 78 3.79 1.92 -11.13
C ALA A 78 4.51 3.27 -11.14
N THR A 79 4.39 4.05 -10.06
CA THR A 79 5.04 5.36 -9.92
C THR A 79 6.56 5.22 -9.91
N ILE A 80 7.11 4.23 -9.18
CA ILE A 80 8.56 3.98 -9.15
C ILE A 80 9.07 3.57 -10.54
N LYS A 81 8.34 2.69 -11.23
CA LYS A 81 8.67 2.28 -12.62
C LYS A 81 8.62 3.46 -13.59
N LYS A 82 7.63 4.33 -13.46
CA LYS A 82 7.54 5.55 -14.27
C LYS A 82 8.79 6.43 -14.07
N CYS A 83 9.16 6.70 -12.82
CA CYS A 83 10.36 7.49 -12.53
C CYS A 83 11.63 6.86 -13.12
N GLN A 84 11.75 5.53 -13.08
CA GLN A 84 12.88 4.81 -13.67
C GLN A 84 12.92 4.99 -15.20
N ALA A 85 11.78 4.83 -15.89
CA ALA A 85 11.68 5.06 -17.33
C ALA A 85 11.95 6.52 -17.70
N ASP A 86 11.44 7.49 -16.92
CA ASP A 86 11.70 8.91 -17.13
C ASP A 86 13.21 9.22 -17.09
N LEU A 87 13.97 8.59 -16.17
CA LEU A 87 15.43 8.74 -16.13
C LEU A 87 16.12 8.15 -17.37
N GLU A 88 15.65 7.01 -17.89
CA GLU A 88 16.18 6.46 -19.14
C GLU A 88 15.92 7.38 -20.32
N ILE A 89 14.71 7.94 -20.41
CA ILE A 89 14.34 8.92 -21.44
C ILE A 89 15.24 10.16 -21.33
N PHE A 90 15.49 10.69 -20.14
CA PHE A 90 16.37 11.84 -19.96
C PHE A 90 17.83 11.55 -20.30
N CYS A 91 18.30 10.32 -20.05
CA CYS A 91 19.61 9.86 -20.50
C CYS A 91 19.73 9.87 -22.03
N LEU A 92 18.70 9.38 -22.73
CA LEU A 92 18.67 9.35 -24.21
C LEU A 92 18.49 10.75 -24.83
N SER A 93 17.90 11.69 -24.10
CA SER A 93 17.51 13.01 -24.61
C SER A 93 18.54 14.11 -24.36
N THR A 94 19.66 13.83 -23.69
CA THR A 94 20.70 14.81 -23.36
C THR A 94 22.00 14.53 -24.11
N ASP A 95 22.74 15.59 -24.44
CA ASP A 95 24.06 15.49 -25.07
C ASP A 95 25.22 15.53 -24.07
N SER A 96 24.97 15.93 -22.81
CA SER A 96 26.00 15.97 -21.76
C SER A 96 26.33 14.56 -21.28
N GLU A 97 27.61 14.19 -21.38
CA GLU A 97 28.12 12.90 -20.94
C GLU A 97 27.98 12.71 -19.43
N GLU A 98 28.18 13.78 -18.65
CA GLU A 98 27.99 13.78 -17.20
C GLU A 98 26.52 13.51 -16.83
N ALA A 99 25.59 14.14 -17.54
CA ALA A 99 24.15 13.95 -17.33
C ALA A 99 23.71 12.53 -17.71
N LYS A 100 24.19 11.98 -18.83
CA LYS A 100 23.95 10.58 -19.22
C LYS A 100 24.36 9.61 -18.12
N GLN A 101 25.59 9.77 -17.62
CA GLN A 101 26.10 8.92 -16.54
C GLN A 101 25.28 9.06 -15.26
N MET A 102 24.87 10.28 -14.91
CA MET A 102 24.03 10.53 -13.73
C MET A 102 22.68 9.82 -13.85
N TYR A 103 21.97 10.00 -14.98
CA TYR A 103 20.66 9.40 -15.21
C TYR A 103 20.74 7.87 -15.29
N SER A 104 21.72 7.31 -15.99
CA SER A 104 21.95 5.86 -16.06
C SER A 104 22.16 5.25 -14.68
N LYS A 105 23.08 5.82 -13.88
CA LYS A 105 23.36 5.33 -12.51
C LYS A 105 22.13 5.38 -11.62
N ASN A 106 21.30 6.40 -11.75
CA ASN A 106 20.09 6.54 -10.94
C ASN A 106 18.96 5.61 -11.41
N SER A 107 18.82 5.38 -12.72
CA SER A 107 17.91 4.37 -13.27
C SER A 107 18.26 2.98 -12.76
N GLU A 108 19.53 2.59 -12.76
CA GLU A 108 19.99 1.30 -12.21
C GLU A 108 19.72 1.15 -10.71
N LYS A 109 19.87 2.24 -9.93
CA LYS A 109 19.51 2.23 -8.51
C LYS A 109 18.01 2.00 -8.33
N LEU A 110 17.16 2.66 -9.12
CA LEU A 110 15.72 2.44 -9.08
C LEU A 110 15.34 1.03 -9.52
N GLN A 111 16.02 0.45 -10.52
CA GLN A 111 15.80 -0.94 -10.91
C GLN A 111 16.04 -1.90 -9.73
N LYS A 112 17.14 -1.73 -8.98
CA LYS A 112 17.41 -2.54 -7.78
C LYS A 112 16.34 -2.37 -6.70
N VAL A 113 15.79 -1.16 -6.55
CA VAL A 113 14.68 -0.89 -5.63
C VAL A 113 13.40 -1.58 -6.11
N ILE A 114 13.09 -1.49 -7.41
CA ILE A 114 11.95 -2.17 -8.03
C ILE A 114 12.06 -3.68 -7.82
N ASP A 115 13.21 -4.29 -8.07
CA ASP A 115 13.40 -5.74 -7.92
C ASP A 115 13.18 -6.19 -6.47
N LYS A 116 13.66 -5.39 -5.50
CA LYS A 116 13.50 -5.68 -4.07
C LYS A 116 12.05 -5.50 -3.60
N LEU A 117 11.33 -4.50 -4.10
CA LEU A 117 9.98 -4.17 -3.65
C LEU A 117 8.88 -4.90 -4.43
N THR A 118 9.15 -5.34 -5.66
CA THR A 118 8.17 -6.03 -6.51
C THR A 118 7.47 -7.21 -5.81
N PRO A 119 8.17 -8.08 -5.06
CA PRO A 119 7.51 -9.17 -4.33
C PRO A 119 6.51 -8.69 -3.27
N MET A 120 6.72 -7.51 -2.71
CA MET A 120 5.90 -6.93 -1.62
C MET A 120 4.76 -6.05 -2.15
N LEU A 121 4.88 -5.55 -3.39
CA LEU A 121 3.93 -4.58 -3.99
C LEU A 121 3.07 -5.16 -5.11
N LYS A 122 3.28 -6.42 -5.51
CA LYS A 122 2.44 -7.13 -6.51
C LYS A 122 1.18 -7.76 -5.91
N GLY A 123 1.06 -7.81 -4.58
CA GLY A 123 -0.08 -8.33 -3.84
C GLY A 123 -1.04 -7.24 -3.41
#